data_AF-A0A3B9L1K5-F1
#
_entry.id   AF-A0A3B9L1K5-F1
#
_cell.length_a   1.000
_cell.length_b   1.000
_cell.length_c   1.000
_cell.angle_alpha   90.00
_cell.angle_beta   90.00
_cell.angle_gamma   90.00
#
_symmetry.space_group_name_H-M   'P 1'
#
loop_
_entity.id
_entity.type
_entity.pdbx_description
1 polymer ?
#
loop_
_entity_poly.entity_id
_entity_poly.type
_entity_poly.pdbx_seq_one_letter_code
_entity_poly.pdbx_strand_id
1 'polypeptide(L)'
;YRFGRQPLQGGWALQQLASALLPLATAEALATGLKPYERAYQESFVAHTHALLGLEPLKDMQADTEFLQAFYAWMTNSGASWTHTFFDWFGGRDSETRAAASPQAPLYSEETFAPVRESLFLRNPVCPERLNHAYFKGPAPVSLLIEEVEAVWDPIANSDDWSALQAKLNHIEQARLAYDWA
;
A
#
# COMPACT_ATOMS: atom_id res chain seq x y z
N TYR A 1 -18.04 6.67 -4.76
CA TYR A 1 -16.57 6.54 -4.61
C TYR A 1 -16.17 5.49 -3.56
N ARG A 2 -16.59 4.22 -3.71
CA ARG A 2 -16.06 3.14 -2.86
C ARG A 2 -14.64 2.81 -3.33
N PHE A 3 -13.69 2.58 -2.41
CA PHE A 3 -12.26 2.39 -2.70
C PHE A 3 -12.00 1.44 -3.89
N GLY A 4 -12.50 0.19 -3.83
CA GLY A 4 -12.29 -0.79 -4.91
C GLY A 4 -12.95 -0.49 -6.26
N ARG A 5 -13.78 0.56 -6.36
CA ARG A 5 -14.36 1.02 -7.65
C ARG A 5 -13.66 2.24 -8.21
N GLN A 6 -12.74 2.87 -7.48
CA GLN A 6 -12.05 4.08 -7.92
C GLN A 6 -11.31 3.92 -9.25
N PRO A 7 -10.65 2.79 -9.58
CA PRO A 7 -9.99 2.61 -10.88
C PRO A 7 -10.98 2.69 -12.06
N LEU A 8 -12.16 2.08 -11.92
CA LEU A 8 -13.20 2.17 -12.92
C LEU A 8 -13.73 3.61 -13.06
N GLN A 9 -13.86 4.33 -11.93
CA GLN A 9 -14.28 5.72 -11.94
C GLN A 9 -13.23 6.65 -12.57
N GLY A 10 -11.94 6.38 -12.40
CA GLY A 10 -10.86 7.11 -13.07
C GLY A 10 -10.95 6.99 -14.59
N GLY A 11 -11.17 5.78 -15.11
CA GLY A 11 -11.38 5.55 -16.55
C GLY A 11 -12.62 6.28 -17.07
N TRP A 12 -13.72 6.27 -16.31
CA TRP A 12 -14.92 7.03 -16.65
C TRP A 12 -14.67 8.54 -16.66
N ALA A 13 -13.96 9.08 -15.67
CA ALA A 13 -13.61 10.49 -15.64
C ALA A 13 -12.75 10.90 -16.85
N LEU A 14 -11.83 10.03 -17.30
CA LEU A 14 -11.05 10.26 -18.53
C LEU A 14 -11.92 10.27 -19.79
N GLN A 15 -12.97 9.44 -19.85
CA GLN A 15 -13.95 9.49 -20.94
C GLN A 15 -14.74 10.80 -20.96
N GLN A 16 -15.11 11.31 -19.78
CA GLN A 16 -15.76 12.63 -19.68
C GLN A 16 -14.82 13.75 -20.11
N LEU A 17 -13.54 13.69 -19.72
CA LEU A 17 -12.52 14.63 -20.18
C LEU A 17 -12.34 14.57 -21.70
N ALA A 18 -12.25 13.37 -22.27
CA ALA A 18 -12.17 13.18 -23.72
C ALA A 18 -13.38 13.82 -24.44
N SER A 19 -14.59 13.66 -23.88
CA SER A 19 -15.80 14.28 -24.44
C SER A 19 -15.71 15.82 -24.45
N ALA A 20 -15.14 16.43 -23.41
CA ALA A 20 -14.92 17.87 -23.34
C ALA A 20 -13.87 18.38 -24.35
N LEU A 21 -12.97 17.51 -24.82
CA LEU A 21 -11.89 17.84 -25.76
C LEU A 21 -12.27 17.64 -27.24
N LEU A 22 -13.48 17.17 -27.55
CA LEU A 22 -13.98 16.99 -28.92
C LEU A 22 -13.88 18.25 -29.82
N PRO A 23 -14.01 19.50 -29.31
CA PRO A 23 -13.77 20.68 -30.13
C PRO A 23 -12.33 20.86 -30.61
N LEU A 24 -11.36 20.15 -29.99
CA LEU A 24 -9.92 20.32 -30.21
C LEU A 24 -9.27 19.11 -30.91
N ALA A 25 -9.93 17.95 -30.93
CA ALA A 25 -9.37 16.71 -31.47
C ALA A 25 -10.46 15.79 -32.02
N THR A 26 -10.08 14.85 -32.91
CA THR A 26 -11.02 13.86 -33.44
C THR A 26 -11.40 12.83 -32.37
N ALA A 27 -12.62 12.31 -32.46
CA ALA A 27 -13.09 11.24 -31.58
C ALA A 27 -12.18 10.00 -31.63
N GLU A 28 -11.61 9.68 -32.79
CA GLU A 28 -10.66 8.56 -32.96
C GLU A 28 -9.34 8.79 -32.22
N ALA A 29 -8.77 10.01 -32.29
CA ALA A 29 -7.56 10.36 -31.57
C ALA A 29 -7.78 10.29 -30.06
N LEU A 30 -8.91 10.81 -29.58
CA LEU A 30 -9.29 10.78 -28.17
C LEU A 30 -9.52 9.34 -27.67
N ALA A 31 -10.26 8.51 -28.42
CA ALA A 31 -10.47 7.10 -28.10
C ALA A 31 -9.14 6.32 -28.04
N THR A 32 -8.21 6.62 -28.96
CA THR A 32 -6.88 6.02 -28.96
C THR A 32 -6.08 6.42 -27.72
N GLY A 33 -6.19 7.68 -27.28
CA GLY A 33 -5.54 8.18 -26.07
C GLY A 33 -6.05 7.54 -24.77
N LEU A 34 -7.26 6.98 -24.75
CA LEU A 34 -7.83 6.29 -23.58
C LEU A 34 -7.37 4.84 -23.45
N LYS A 35 -7.00 4.18 -24.55
CA LYS A 35 -6.60 2.75 -24.57
C LYS A 35 -5.50 2.39 -23.55
N PRO A 36 -4.46 3.22 -23.31
CA PRO A 36 -3.38 2.85 -22.40
C PRO A 36 -3.78 2.80 -20.92
N TYR A 37 -4.91 3.40 -20.53
CA TYR A 37 -5.28 3.60 -19.12
C TYR A 37 -5.28 2.29 -18.31
N GLU A 38 -5.98 1.27 -18.79
CA GLU A 38 -6.14 0.02 -18.04
C GLU A 38 -4.80 -0.68 -17.81
N ARG A 39 -3.97 -0.74 -18.86
CA ARG A 39 -2.63 -1.30 -18.79
C ARG A 39 -1.74 -0.50 -17.83
N ALA A 40 -1.74 0.82 -17.96
CA ALA A 40 -0.93 1.70 -17.09
C ALA A 40 -1.35 1.57 -15.62
N TYR A 41 -2.66 1.45 -15.35
CA TYR A 41 -3.16 1.19 -14.00
C TYR A 41 -2.69 -0.15 -13.46
N GLN A 42 -2.81 -1.24 -14.24
CA GLN A 42 -2.36 -2.57 -13.81
C GLN A 42 -0.86 -2.62 -13.55
N GLU A 43 -0.04 -2.11 -14.47
CA GLU A 43 1.42 -2.03 -14.32
C GLU A 43 1.80 -1.20 -13.08
N SER A 44 1.17 -0.04 -12.88
CA SER A 44 1.41 0.80 -11.71
C SER A 44 0.94 0.15 -10.41
N PHE A 45 -0.17 -0.59 -10.42
CA PHE A 45 -0.69 -1.27 -9.24
C PHE A 45 0.26 -2.38 -8.80
N VAL A 46 0.72 -3.21 -9.75
CA VAL A 46 1.74 -4.23 -9.50
C VAL A 46 3.02 -3.59 -8.97
N ALA A 47 3.57 -2.60 -9.66
CA ALA A 47 4.81 -1.95 -9.24
C ALA A 47 4.69 -1.32 -7.84
N HIS A 48 3.58 -0.63 -7.56
CA HIS A 48 3.40 0.07 -6.29
C HIS A 48 3.22 -0.90 -5.12
N THR A 49 2.44 -1.98 -5.27
CA THR A 49 2.30 -2.97 -4.18
C THR A 49 3.63 -3.63 -3.84
N HIS A 50 4.44 -3.97 -4.85
CA HIS A 50 5.78 -4.52 -4.64
C HIS A 50 6.71 -3.50 -3.96
N ALA A 51 6.65 -2.22 -4.37
CA ALA A 51 7.43 -1.16 -3.72
C ALA A 51 7.05 -0.96 -2.25
N LEU A 52 5.75 -0.99 -1.93
CA LEU A 52 5.25 -0.91 -0.54
C LEU A 52 5.67 -2.11 0.31
N LEU A 53 5.85 -3.28 -0.31
CA LEU A 53 6.39 -4.48 0.35
C LEU A 53 7.92 -4.52 0.33
N GLY A 54 8.60 -3.61 -0.36
CA GLY A 54 10.05 -3.68 -0.53
C GLY A 54 10.52 -4.97 -1.22
N LEU A 55 9.76 -5.46 -2.19
CA LEU A 55 10.03 -6.71 -2.92
C LEU A 55 10.21 -6.46 -4.41
N GLU A 56 11.03 -7.29 -5.06
CA GLU A 56 11.08 -7.35 -6.51
C GLU A 56 9.86 -8.11 -7.04
N PRO A 57 9.18 -7.64 -8.10
CA PRO A 57 8.20 -8.44 -8.81
C PRO A 57 8.90 -9.62 -9.51
N LEU A 58 8.15 -10.70 -9.75
CA LEU A 58 8.68 -11.85 -10.50
C LEU A 58 8.92 -11.52 -11.98
N LYS A 59 8.42 -10.37 -12.46
CA LYS A 59 8.43 -9.94 -13.86
C LYS A 59 7.60 -10.88 -14.75
N ASP A 60 6.64 -11.55 -14.13
CA ASP A 60 5.58 -12.30 -14.78
C ASP A 60 4.26 -11.61 -14.38
N MET A 61 3.65 -10.92 -15.35
CA MET A 61 2.45 -10.12 -15.11
C MET A 61 1.30 -10.94 -14.51
N GLN A 62 1.15 -12.20 -14.94
CA GLN A 62 0.07 -13.04 -14.46
C GLN A 62 0.33 -13.44 -13.00
N ALA A 63 1.52 -13.97 -12.70
CA ALA A 63 1.88 -14.40 -11.35
C ALA A 63 1.93 -13.23 -10.35
N ASP A 64 2.39 -12.05 -10.79
CA ASP A 64 2.40 -10.84 -9.97
C ASP A 64 0.98 -10.33 -9.70
N THR A 65 0.09 -10.38 -10.69
CA THR A 65 -1.32 -10.00 -10.51
C THR A 65 -2.06 -10.98 -9.61
N GLU A 66 -1.85 -12.28 -9.77
CA GLU A 66 -2.45 -13.32 -8.92
C GLU A 66 -2.04 -13.19 -7.46
N PHE A 67 -0.75 -12.91 -7.20
CA PHE A 67 -0.26 -12.60 -5.86
C PHE A 67 -1.00 -11.42 -5.25
N LEU A 68 -1.09 -10.30 -5.97
CA LEU A 68 -1.81 -9.11 -5.50
C LEU A 68 -3.28 -9.43 -5.20
N GLN A 69 -3.97 -10.14 -6.10
CA GLN A 69 -5.35 -10.54 -5.89
C GLN A 69 -5.53 -11.37 -4.63
N ALA A 70 -4.68 -12.39 -4.42
CA ALA A 70 -4.70 -13.22 -3.22
C ALA A 70 -4.41 -12.39 -1.95
N PHE A 71 -3.43 -11.49 -2.01
CA PHE A 71 -3.02 -10.65 -0.89
C PHE A 71 -4.13 -9.69 -0.44
N TYR A 72 -4.74 -8.97 -1.38
CA TYR A 72 -5.85 -8.04 -1.09
C TYR A 72 -7.14 -8.78 -0.72
N ALA A 73 -7.43 -9.93 -1.33
CA ALA A 73 -8.57 -10.76 -0.96
C ALA A 73 -8.43 -11.29 0.47
N TRP A 74 -7.24 -11.77 0.85
CA TRP A 74 -6.96 -12.22 2.21
C TRP A 74 -7.14 -11.09 3.23
N MET A 75 -6.56 -9.90 2.99
CA MET A 75 -6.76 -8.74 3.88
C MET A 75 -8.24 -8.37 4.03
N THR A 76 -8.98 -8.41 2.92
CA THR A 76 -10.43 -8.12 2.92
C THR A 76 -11.22 -9.13 3.75
N ASN A 77 -10.91 -10.42 3.61
CA ASN A 77 -11.66 -11.50 4.27
C ASN A 77 -11.31 -11.65 5.75
N SER A 78 -10.03 -11.49 6.11
CA SER A 78 -9.54 -11.59 7.49
C SER A 78 -9.81 -10.34 8.32
N GLY A 79 -10.02 -9.18 7.66
CA GLY A 79 -10.07 -7.89 8.33
C GLY A 79 -8.70 -7.40 8.81
N ALA A 80 -7.61 -7.99 8.30
CA ALA A 80 -6.26 -7.54 8.61
C ALA A 80 -6.07 -6.07 8.24
N SER A 81 -5.47 -5.31 9.14
CA SER A 81 -5.05 -3.93 8.92
C SER A 81 -4.10 -3.86 7.74
N TRP A 82 -4.47 -3.04 6.75
CA TRP A 82 -3.68 -2.81 5.56
C TRP A 82 -2.29 -2.27 5.92
N THR A 83 -2.20 -1.19 6.69
CA THR A 83 -0.92 -0.54 7.04
C THR A 83 0.00 -1.47 7.81
N HIS A 84 -0.53 -2.20 8.80
CA HIS A 84 0.26 -3.19 9.55
C HIS A 84 0.71 -4.35 8.67
N THR A 85 -0.13 -4.88 7.78
CA THR A 85 0.26 -6.01 6.93
C THR A 85 1.44 -5.64 6.01
N PHE A 86 1.41 -4.45 5.40
CA PHE A 86 2.55 -3.97 4.61
C PHE A 86 3.80 -3.76 5.46
N PHE A 87 3.66 -3.22 6.67
CA PHE A 87 4.78 -3.02 7.59
C PHE A 87 5.40 -4.35 8.06
N ASP A 88 4.59 -5.29 8.48
CA ASP A 88 5.01 -6.60 9.00
C ASP A 88 5.76 -7.39 7.93
N TRP A 89 5.27 -7.35 6.68
CA TRP A 89 5.81 -8.12 5.57
C TRP A 89 6.72 -7.33 4.62
N PHE A 90 7.08 -6.08 4.96
CA PHE A 90 8.09 -5.34 4.20
C PHE A 90 9.42 -6.12 4.20
N GLY A 91 10.01 -6.38 3.04
CA GLY A 91 11.17 -7.26 2.87
C GLY A 91 10.84 -8.76 2.82
N GLY A 92 9.55 -9.13 2.83
CA GLY A 92 9.09 -10.51 2.67
C GLY A 92 9.63 -11.46 3.73
N ARG A 93 10.33 -12.51 3.30
CA ARG A 93 10.85 -13.58 4.16
C ARG A 93 11.74 -13.05 5.30
N ASP A 94 12.54 -12.02 5.04
CA ASP A 94 13.46 -11.47 6.04
C ASP A 94 12.75 -10.82 7.24
N SER A 95 11.43 -10.61 7.13
CA SER A 95 10.61 -10.00 8.17
C SER A 95 9.70 -10.99 8.90
N GLU A 96 9.88 -12.31 8.71
CA GLU A 96 9.13 -13.34 9.43
C GLU A 96 9.13 -13.13 10.95
N THR A 97 10.28 -12.80 11.54
CA THR A 97 10.38 -12.53 12.99
C THR A 97 9.55 -11.33 13.41
N ARG A 98 9.50 -10.27 12.59
CA ARG A 98 8.67 -9.08 12.86
C ARG A 98 7.19 -9.43 12.74
N ALA A 99 6.79 -10.10 11.67
CA ALA A 99 5.41 -10.52 11.45
C ALA A 99 4.91 -11.47 12.56
N ALA A 100 5.76 -12.34 13.09
CA ALA A 100 5.43 -13.22 14.21
C ALA A 100 5.26 -12.48 15.55
N ALA A 101 5.89 -11.31 15.71
CA ALA A 101 5.75 -10.45 16.88
C ALA A 101 4.60 -9.42 16.74
N SER A 102 3.96 -9.35 15.57
CA SER A 102 2.89 -8.41 15.29
C SER A 102 1.62 -8.71 16.11
N PRO A 103 0.82 -7.69 16.47
CA PRO A 103 -0.54 -7.88 16.95
C PRO A 103 -1.43 -8.71 16.00
N GLN A 104 -1.07 -8.77 14.71
CA GLN A 104 -1.79 -9.54 13.68
C GLN A 104 -1.23 -10.96 13.46
N ALA A 105 -0.23 -11.39 14.25
CA ALA A 105 0.38 -12.71 14.13
C ALA A 105 -0.60 -13.90 14.13
N PRO A 106 -1.73 -13.88 14.89
CA PRO A 106 -2.74 -14.92 14.79
C PRO A 106 -3.31 -15.09 13.38
N LEU A 107 -3.55 -13.99 12.65
CA LEU A 107 -4.08 -14.02 11.29
C LEU A 107 -3.09 -14.62 10.29
N TYR A 108 -1.77 -14.39 10.50
CA TYR A 108 -0.72 -14.96 9.65
C TYR A 108 -0.49 -16.46 9.88
N SER A 109 -0.93 -16.98 11.03
CA SER A 109 -0.84 -18.41 11.36
C SER A 109 -1.98 -19.24 10.74
N GLU A 110 -3.04 -18.59 10.24
CA GLU A 110 -4.16 -19.28 9.61
C GLU A 110 -3.79 -19.89 8.24
N GLU A 111 -4.43 -20.99 7.88
CA GLU A 111 -4.24 -21.64 6.58
C GLU A 111 -4.60 -20.72 5.41
N THR A 112 -5.55 -19.81 5.62
CA THR A 112 -5.99 -18.83 4.62
C THR A 112 -4.88 -17.87 4.19
N PHE A 113 -3.84 -17.68 5.01
CA PHE A 113 -2.68 -16.85 4.68
C PHE A 113 -1.58 -17.61 3.94
N ALA A 114 -1.59 -18.94 3.91
CA ALA A 114 -0.51 -19.73 3.34
C ALA A 114 -0.17 -19.38 1.87
N PRO A 115 -1.13 -19.21 0.94
CA PRO A 115 -0.83 -18.84 -0.44
C PRO A 115 -0.15 -17.46 -0.57
N VAL A 116 -0.51 -16.52 0.31
CA VAL A 116 0.09 -15.19 0.37
C VAL A 116 1.53 -15.30 0.87
N ARG A 117 1.76 -16.04 1.97
CA ARG A 117 3.09 -16.25 2.54
C ARG A 117 4.03 -16.91 1.53
N GLU A 118 3.58 -17.96 0.85
CA GLU A 118 4.35 -18.63 -0.19
C GLU A 118 4.71 -17.65 -1.32
N SER A 119 3.76 -16.83 -1.76
CA SER A 119 4.00 -15.83 -2.79
C SER A 119 4.98 -14.73 -2.35
N LEU A 120 4.90 -14.25 -1.10
CA LEU A 120 5.88 -13.32 -0.53
C LEU A 120 7.28 -13.93 -0.54
N PHE A 121 7.38 -15.22 -0.24
CA PHE A 121 8.66 -15.93 -0.08
C PHE A 121 9.33 -16.32 -1.39
N LEU A 122 8.62 -16.21 -2.51
CA LEU A 122 9.19 -16.37 -3.86
C LEU A 122 9.92 -15.12 -4.35
N ARG A 123 9.75 -13.98 -3.68
CA ARG A 123 10.28 -12.68 -4.12
C ARG A 123 11.48 -12.26 -3.29
N ASN A 124 12.44 -11.61 -3.95
CA ASN A 124 13.62 -11.08 -3.28
C ASN A 124 13.32 -9.71 -2.66
N PRO A 125 13.87 -9.39 -1.49
CA PRO A 125 13.80 -8.04 -0.93
C PRO A 125 14.64 -7.06 -1.75
N VAL A 126 14.11 -5.85 -1.90
CA VAL A 126 14.83 -4.69 -2.44
C VAL A 126 15.47 -3.95 -1.28
N CYS A 127 16.78 -3.71 -1.33
CA CYS A 127 17.53 -2.99 -0.28
C CYS A 127 17.20 -3.51 1.14
N PRO A 128 17.45 -4.80 1.44
CA PRO A 128 17.08 -5.43 2.71
C PRO A 128 17.69 -4.73 3.93
N GLU A 129 18.79 -4.00 3.78
CA GLU A 129 19.42 -3.19 4.82
C GLU A 129 18.48 -2.13 5.42
N ARG A 130 17.40 -1.74 4.72
CA ARG A 130 16.35 -0.86 5.24
C ARG A 130 15.71 -1.42 6.51
N LEU A 131 15.63 -2.74 6.64
CA LEU A 131 15.12 -3.41 7.85
C LEU A 131 15.93 -3.10 9.12
N ASN A 132 17.18 -2.63 8.98
CA ASN A 132 18.00 -2.21 10.11
C ASN A 132 17.56 -0.84 10.69
N HIS A 133 16.75 -0.07 9.96
CA HIS A 133 16.25 1.22 10.40
C HIS A 133 15.39 1.08 11.66
N ALA A 134 15.49 2.04 12.59
CA ALA A 134 14.80 2.00 13.87
C ALA A 134 13.27 1.88 13.73
N TYR A 135 12.71 2.43 12.65
CA TYR A 135 11.29 2.33 12.29
C TYR A 135 10.78 0.88 12.23
N PHE A 136 11.50 -0.03 11.55
CA PHE A 136 11.10 -1.44 11.45
C PHE A 136 11.37 -2.25 12.72
N LYS A 137 12.04 -1.67 13.71
CA LYS A 137 12.20 -2.21 15.07
C LYS A 137 11.12 -1.67 16.02
N GLY A 138 10.32 -0.71 15.55
CA GLY A 138 9.18 -0.16 16.28
C GLY A 138 7.99 -1.13 16.32
N PRO A 139 7.02 -0.88 17.22
CA PRO A 139 5.91 -1.80 17.45
C PRO A 139 4.79 -1.71 16.41
N ALA A 140 4.69 -0.61 15.65
CA ALA A 140 3.60 -0.35 14.73
C ALA A 140 4.02 0.65 13.64
N PRO A 141 3.45 0.57 12.42
CA PRO A 141 3.64 1.59 11.41
C PRO A 141 2.94 2.90 11.76
N VAL A 142 3.29 3.94 11.02
CA VAL A 142 2.47 5.15 10.95
C VAL A 142 1.08 4.81 10.42
N SER A 143 0.07 5.34 11.09
CA SER A 143 -1.32 5.27 10.71
C SER A 143 -1.97 6.66 10.80
N LEU A 144 -2.95 6.88 9.94
CA LEU A 144 -3.76 8.10 9.82
C LEU A 144 -5.25 7.75 9.89
N LEU A 145 -5.60 6.70 10.64
CA LEU A 145 -7.00 6.42 10.98
C LEU A 145 -7.60 7.64 11.70
N ILE A 146 -8.87 7.92 11.45
CA ILE A 146 -9.50 9.17 11.89
C ILE A 146 -9.43 9.31 13.41
N GLU A 147 -9.62 8.21 14.14
CA GLU A 147 -9.56 8.18 15.60
C GLU A 147 -8.16 8.52 16.13
N GLU A 148 -7.10 8.11 15.41
CA GLU A 148 -5.73 8.49 15.77
C GLU A 148 -5.43 9.96 15.47
N VAL A 149 -6.03 10.50 14.40
CA VAL A 149 -5.88 11.91 14.04
C VAL A 149 -6.64 12.78 15.05
N GLU A 150 -7.85 12.39 15.43
CA GLU A 150 -8.63 13.05 16.49
C GLU A 150 -7.88 13.05 17.82
N ALA A 151 -7.29 11.91 18.22
CA ALA A 151 -6.47 11.82 19.42
C ALA A 151 -5.23 12.72 19.40
N VAL A 152 -4.68 13.04 18.23
CA VAL A 152 -3.60 14.04 18.08
C VAL A 152 -4.11 15.47 18.25
N TRP A 153 -5.34 15.75 17.82
CA TRP A 153 -5.96 17.07 17.91
C TRP A 153 -6.48 17.40 19.31
N ASP A 154 -6.95 16.40 20.07
CA ASP A 154 -7.56 16.61 21.38
C ASP A 154 -6.69 17.42 22.37
N PRO A 155 -5.39 17.15 22.54
CA PRO A 155 -4.54 17.93 23.45
C PRO A 155 -4.29 19.37 22.99
N ILE A 156 -4.30 19.61 21.67
CA ILE A 156 -4.14 20.94 21.08
C ILE A 156 -5.38 21.78 21.41
N ALA A 157 -6.57 21.24 21.16
CA ALA A 157 -7.82 21.96 21.39
C ALA A 157 -8.08 22.27 22.87
N ASN A 158 -7.74 21.33 23.76
CA ASN A 158 -8.05 21.44 25.18
C ASN A 158 -6.98 22.17 26.01
N SER A 159 -5.71 22.11 25.58
CA SER A 159 -4.59 22.59 26.40
C SER A 159 -3.46 23.27 25.63
N ASP A 160 -3.63 23.52 24.32
CA ASP A 160 -2.58 24.05 23.43
C ASP A 160 -1.29 23.21 23.50
N ASP A 161 -1.43 21.90 23.73
CA ASP A 161 -0.32 20.95 23.77
C ASP A 161 -0.10 20.34 22.38
N TRP A 162 1.02 20.69 21.76
CA TRP A 162 1.42 20.27 20.42
C TRP A 162 2.28 19.00 20.40
N SER A 163 2.57 18.42 21.56
CA SER A 163 3.51 17.30 21.69
C SER A 163 3.08 16.07 20.89
N ALA A 164 1.79 15.72 20.89
CA ALA A 164 1.24 14.59 20.14
C ALA A 164 1.39 14.78 18.62
N LEU A 165 1.18 15.99 18.10
CA LEU A 165 1.38 16.30 16.69
C LEU A 165 2.85 16.18 16.32
N GLN A 166 3.75 16.76 17.11
CA GLN A 166 5.19 16.67 16.86
C GLN A 166 5.68 15.22 16.88
N ALA A 167 5.18 14.40 17.81
CA ALA A 167 5.48 12.97 17.86
C ALA A 167 4.98 12.24 16.60
N LYS A 168 3.75 12.51 16.14
CA LYS A 168 3.19 11.92 14.91
C LYS A 168 3.99 12.34 13.67
N LEU A 169 4.36 13.61 13.54
CA LEU A 169 5.19 14.12 12.43
C LEU A 169 6.58 13.47 12.42
N ASN A 170 7.22 13.35 13.59
CA ASN A 170 8.50 12.64 13.70
C ASN A 170 8.35 11.16 13.30
N HIS A 171 7.26 10.50 13.67
CA HIS A 171 7.02 9.11 13.26
C HIS A 171 6.82 8.98 11.74
N ILE A 172 6.09 9.91 11.11
CA ILE A 172 5.95 10.00 9.64
C ILE A 172 7.32 10.17 8.98
N GLU A 173 8.18 11.04 9.53
CA GLU A 173 9.52 11.25 8.98
C GLU A 173 10.41 10.00 9.13
N GLN A 174 10.32 9.30 10.28
CA GLN A 174 11.01 8.01 10.45
C GLN A 174 10.55 6.98 9.43
N ALA A 175 9.25 6.92 9.10
CA ALA A 175 8.73 6.05 8.06
C ALA A 175 9.29 6.44 6.68
N ARG A 176 9.24 7.73 6.32
CA ARG A 176 9.76 8.24 5.04
C ARG A 176 11.23 7.88 4.84
N LEU A 177 12.06 8.07 5.87
CA LEU A 177 13.48 7.71 5.86
C LEU A 177 13.69 6.19 5.79
N ALA A 178 12.89 5.40 6.51
CA ALA A 178 13.01 3.95 6.54
C ALA A 178 12.65 3.29 5.20
N TYR A 179 11.58 3.77 4.57
CA TYR A 179 11.13 3.26 3.28
C TYR A 179 12.00 3.76 2.12
N ASP A 180 12.68 4.89 2.30
CA ASP A 180 13.46 5.57 1.27
C ASP A 180 12.64 5.82 -0.01
N TRP A 181 11.41 6.28 0.18
CA TRP A 181 10.55 6.72 -0.92
C TRP A 181 11.08 8.07 -1.44
N ALA A 182 11.65 8.04 -2.64
CA ALA A 182 12.08 9.23 -3.39
C ALA A 182 10.89 10.04 -3.94
#